data_AF-A0A955B889-F1
#
_entry.id   AF-A0A955B889-F1
#
_cell.length_a   1.000
_cell.length_b   1.000
_cell.length_c   1.000
_cell.angle_alpha   90.00
_cell.angle_beta   90.00
_cell.angle_gamma   90.00
#
_symmetry.space_group_name_H-M   'P 1'
#
loop_
_entity.id
_entity.type
_entity.pdbx_description
1 polymer ?
#
loop_
_entity_poly.entity_id
_entity_poly.type
_entity_poly.pdbx_seq_one_letter_code
_entity_poly.pdbx_strand_id
1 'polypeptide(L)'
;MDFIDFAVSKLLLSDAKLVASSLPLGDVTKPNSSVDARLDDLMKCDHCEKPATYHITELMGDTPQEVHLCEEHAHQYLSTDDGSSQESSPSLSGTLSHQLKLGQTAEDLARLDKQQCPICGITFYEFRNQGRLGCPHDYVCFEEELEPLVFNIHGATEHKGKHPKHAIEGSSDWQTDLIRLRRELKEAVEDERYERASELRDEIASIESRSQSEKKQP
;
A
#
# COMPACT_ATOMS: atom_id res chain seq x y z
N MET A 1 41.60 9.83 13.63
CA MET A 1 42.61 10.77 13.10
C MET A 1 42.49 10.74 11.57
N ASP A 2 41.30 10.98 11.01
CA ASP A 2 40.55 12.24 10.89
C ASP A 2 41.04 13.11 9.73
N PHE A 3 40.06 13.77 9.10
CA PHE A 3 40.11 14.91 8.19
C PHE A 3 40.33 14.69 6.69
N ILE A 4 39.23 14.74 5.94
CA ILE A 4 39.18 15.49 4.67
C ILE A 4 38.00 16.47 4.72
N ASP A 5 38.36 17.74 4.84
CA ASP A 5 37.57 18.97 4.65
C ASP A 5 37.27 19.19 3.15
N PHE A 6 36.04 19.55 2.81
CA PHE A 6 35.57 20.91 2.49
C PHE A 6 35.78 21.36 1.04
N ALA A 7 34.68 21.40 0.28
CA ALA A 7 34.47 22.38 -0.77
C ALA A 7 32.97 22.70 -0.87
N VAL A 8 32.58 23.80 -0.23
CA VAL A 8 31.30 24.49 -0.35
C VAL A 8 31.43 25.62 -1.38
N SER A 9 30.47 25.73 -2.29
CA SER A 9 30.05 26.95 -3.01
C SER A 9 28.70 26.63 -3.62
N LYS A 10 27.53 26.99 -3.06
CA LYS A 10 26.94 28.30 -2.74
C LYS A 10 26.73 29.19 -3.97
N LEU A 11 25.47 29.25 -4.43
CA LEU A 11 24.72 30.38 -5.03
C LEU A 11 23.38 29.79 -5.55
N LEU A 12 22.31 29.85 -4.76
CA LEU A 12 21.33 30.94 -4.63
C LEU A 12 20.47 31.19 -5.89
N LEU A 13 19.19 30.90 -5.68
CA LEU A 13 18.00 31.68 -6.01
C LEU A 13 17.52 31.84 -7.47
N SER A 14 16.21 31.61 -7.55
CA SER A 14 15.17 32.39 -8.23
C SER A 14 14.71 32.00 -9.64
N ASP A 15 13.39 31.84 -9.69
CA ASP A 15 12.45 32.23 -10.74
C ASP A 15 12.06 31.24 -11.85
N ALA A 16 10.88 30.65 -11.61
CA ALA A 16 9.75 30.56 -12.53
C ALA A 16 9.91 31.14 -13.95
N LYS A 17 9.68 30.30 -14.97
CA LYS A 17 8.56 30.45 -15.92
C LYS A 17 8.53 29.33 -16.98
N LEU A 18 7.30 28.84 -17.17
CA LEU A 18 6.73 28.28 -18.39
C LEU A 18 7.34 28.86 -19.68
N VAL A 19 7.64 28.03 -20.68
CA VAL A 19 7.24 28.25 -22.08
C VAL A 19 7.23 26.90 -22.82
N ALA A 20 6.11 26.66 -23.51
CA ALA A 20 5.84 25.58 -24.43
C ALA A 20 6.75 25.60 -25.67
N SER A 21 7.12 24.43 -26.19
CA SER A 21 7.75 24.28 -27.50
C SER A 21 7.01 23.25 -28.36
N SER A 22 6.38 23.79 -29.38
CA SER A 22 5.74 23.16 -30.54
C SER A 22 6.70 22.43 -31.49
N LEU A 23 6.15 21.48 -32.28
CA LEU A 23 6.35 21.19 -33.73
C LEU A 23 6.54 19.69 -34.02
N PRO A 24 6.26 19.18 -35.25
CA PRO A 24 5.38 19.67 -36.31
C PRO A 24 4.41 18.60 -36.89
N LEU A 25 3.50 19.11 -37.71
CA LEU A 25 2.51 18.45 -38.56
C LEU A 25 3.10 17.36 -39.49
N GLY A 26 2.36 16.26 -39.65
CA GLY A 26 2.56 15.22 -40.65
C GLY A 26 1.21 14.79 -41.26
N ASP A 27 1.17 14.82 -42.58
CA ASP A 27 0.04 14.89 -43.51
C ASP A 27 -1.08 13.82 -43.41
N VAL A 28 -2.29 14.27 -43.78
CA VAL A 28 -3.54 13.52 -43.83
C VAL A 28 -3.81 13.08 -45.27
N THR A 29 -3.71 11.78 -45.56
CA THR A 29 -4.42 11.19 -46.70
C THR A 29 -5.84 10.80 -46.27
N LYS A 30 -6.80 11.64 -46.68
CA LYS A 30 -8.26 11.40 -46.74
C LYS A 30 -8.61 10.15 -47.59
N PRO A 31 -9.89 9.76 -47.72
CA PRO A 31 -10.97 9.67 -46.74
C PRO A 31 -11.70 8.31 -46.88
N ASN A 32 -12.45 7.86 -45.87
CA ASN A 32 -13.64 7.07 -46.19
C ASN A 32 -14.73 7.27 -45.13
N SER A 33 -15.72 8.05 -45.59
CA SER A 33 -17.12 8.06 -45.21
C SER A 33 -17.57 6.98 -44.23
N SER A 34 -18.12 7.41 -43.08
CA SER A 34 -19.43 6.97 -42.57
C SER A 34 -19.62 6.99 -41.04
N VAL A 35 -18.85 7.77 -40.25
CA VAL A 35 -19.00 7.77 -38.77
C VAL A 35 -18.74 9.12 -38.10
N ASP A 36 -19.35 10.22 -38.57
CA ASP A 36 -19.20 11.56 -37.95
C ASP A 36 -20.46 12.02 -37.20
N ALA A 37 -20.95 11.24 -36.24
CA ALA A 37 -22.07 11.68 -35.40
C ALA A 37 -22.09 11.15 -33.95
N ARG A 38 -20.96 10.70 -33.38
CA ARG A 38 -20.95 10.09 -32.03
C ARG A 38 -19.81 10.48 -31.09
N LEU A 39 -18.99 11.48 -31.41
CA LEU A 39 -17.82 11.85 -30.58
C LEU A 39 -17.87 13.26 -29.96
N ASP A 40 -18.99 13.98 -30.06
CA ASP A 40 -19.11 15.35 -29.53
C ASP A 40 -19.99 15.52 -28.28
N ASP A 41 -20.66 14.47 -27.81
CA ASP A 41 -21.43 14.51 -26.53
C ASP A 41 -20.62 13.99 -25.32
N LEU A 42 -19.39 13.50 -25.53
CA LEU A 42 -18.57 12.79 -24.54
C LEU A 42 -17.56 13.67 -23.78
N MET A 43 -17.70 15.00 -23.85
CA MET A 43 -16.75 15.92 -23.21
C MET A 43 -17.36 16.92 -22.26
N LYS A 44 -18.67 16.85 -21.98
CA LYS A 44 -19.34 17.75 -21.03
C LYS A 44 -19.85 16.95 -19.85
N CYS A 45 -19.91 17.61 -18.71
CA CYS A 45 -20.54 17.05 -17.54
C CYS A 45 -22.04 16.86 -17.80
N ASP A 46 -22.58 15.72 -17.39
CA ASP A 46 -24.01 15.43 -17.53
C ASP A 46 -24.91 16.42 -16.76
N HIS A 47 -24.34 17.14 -15.78
CA HIS A 47 -25.05 18.11 -14.94
C HIS A 47 -24.70 19.58 -15.24
N CYS A 48 -23.68 19.87 -16.06
CA CYS A 48 -23.33 21.25 -16.43
C CYS A 48 -22.47 21.37 -17.70
N GLU A 49 -22.29 22.59 -18.20
CA GLU A 49 -21.53 22.85 -19.43
C GLU A 49 -20.00 22.74 -19.27
N LYS A 50 -19.49 22.42 -18.07
CA LYS A 50 -18.05 22.22 -17.82
C LYS A 50 -17.55 20.90 -18.43
N PRO A 51 -16.26 20.79 -18.75
CA PRO A 51 -15.74 19.53 -19.30
C PRO A 51 -15.79 18.39 -18.28
N ALA A 52 -16.17 17.20 -18.73
CA ALA A 52 -16.13 16.00 -17.90
C ALA A 52 -14.67 15.59 -17.62
N THR A 53 -14.33 15.42 -16.34
CA THR A 53 -12.99 14.99 -15.88
C THR A 53 -13.03 13.60 -15.26
N TYR A 54 -14.23 13.15 -14.85
CA TYR A 54 -14.48 11.86 -14.22
C TYR A 54 -15.42 11.03 -15.10
N HIS A 55 -15.08 9.76 -15.24
CA HIS A 55 -15.93 8.73 -15.83
C HIS A 55 -16.24 7.69 -14.75
N ILE A 56 -17.51 7.54 -14.42
CA ILE A 56 -17.98 6.67 -13.34
C ILE A 56 -18.88 5.60 -13.96
N THR A 57 -18.56 4.33 -13.70
CA THR A 57 -19.36 3.18 -14.14
C THR A 57 -20.01 2.55 -12.92
N GLU A 58 -21.33 2.63 -12.82
CA GLU A 58 -22.11 2.03 -11.75
C GLU A 58 -22.67 0.67 -12.14
N LEU A 59 -22.55 -0.27 -11.22
CA LEU A 59 -23.04 -1.64 -11.34
C LEU A 59 -24.33 -1.78 -10.52
N MET A 60 -25.34 -0.94 -10.79
CA MET A 60 -26.67 -1.09 -10.20
C MET A 60 -27.49 -2.10 -11.01
N GLY A 61 -27.33 -3.38 -10.72
CA GLY A 61 -28.09 -4.48 -11.35
C GLY A 61 -27.35 -5.18 -12.50
N ASP A 62 -28.11 -5.64 -13.51
CA ASP A 62 -27.62 -6.50 -14.60
C ASP A 62 -27.03 -5.71 -15.78
N THR A 63 -27.13 -4.38 -15.76
CA THR A 63 -26.60 -3.50 -16.82
C THR A 63 -25.71 -2.40 -16.24
N PRO A 64 -24.47 -2.24 -16.71
CA PRO A 64 -23.61 -1.13 -16.27
C PRO A 64 -24.13 0.20 -16.81
N GLN A 65 -24.17 1.21 -15.94
CA GLN A 65 -24.51 2.59 -16.31
C GLN A 65 -23.27 3.48 -16.24
N GLU A 66 -23.03 4.27 -17.28
CA GLU A 66 -21.87 5.15 -17.40
C GLU A 66 -22.31 6.61 -17.24
N VAL A 67 -21.61 7.36 -16.38
CA VAL A 67 -21.88 8.77 -16.06
C VAL A 67 -20.59 9.59 -16.20
N HIS A 68 -20.69 10.77 -16.82
CA HIS A 68 -19.56 11.68 -17.08
C HIS A 68 -19.73 12.98 -16.32
N LEU A 69 -18.86 13.26 -15.35
CA LEU A 69 -18.99 14.40 -14.44
C LEU A 69 -17.74 15.30 -14.44
N CYS A 70 -17.94 16.61 -14.22
CA CYS A 70 -16.86 17.52 -13.87
C CYS A 70 -16.43 17.32 -12.41
N GLU A 71 -15.30 17.89 -12.00
CA GLU A 71 -14.76 17.75 -10.65
C GLU A 71 -15.79 18.07 -9.54
N GLU A 72 -16.51 19.18 -9.67
CA GLU A 72 -17.52 19.60 -8.68
C GLU A 72 -18.69 18.60 -8.57
N HIS A 73 -19.24 18.16 -9.71
CA HIS A 73 -20.35 17.23 -9.71
C HIS A 73 -19.94 15.80 -9.38
N ALA A 74 -18.70 15.39 -9.70
CA ALA A 74 -18.16 14.10 -9.26
C ALA A 74 -18.07 14.04 -7.74
N HIS A 75 -17.58 15.10 -7.10
CA HIS A 75 -17.54 15.18 -5.64
C HIS A 75 -18.93 15.16 -5.01
N GLN A 76 -19.89 15.90 -5.58
CA GLN A 76 -21.27 15.87 -5.09
C GLN A 76 -21.90 14.49 -5.27
N TYR A 77 -21.78 13.92 -6.46
CA TYR A 77 -22.34 12.62 -6.83
C TYR A 77 -21.81 11.48 -5.93
N LEU A 78 -20.51 11.46 -5.66
CA LEU A 78 -19.89 10.52 -4.71
C LEU A 78 -20.22 10.81 -3.24
N SER A 79 -20.71 12.00 -2.92
CA SER A 79 -21.09 12.40 -1.55
C SER A 79 -22.60 12.28 -1.28
N THR A 80 -23.45 12.24 -2.32
CA THR A 80 -24.91 12.20 -2.20
C THR A 80 -25.50 10.78 -2.21
N ASP A 81 -24.66 9.75 -2.06
CA ASP A 81 -25.13 8.39 -1.81
C ASP A 81 -25.52 8.24 -0.32
N ASP A 82 -26.55 9.00 0.08
CA ASP A 82 -27.13 9.00 1.42
C ASP A 82 -28.63 8.75 1.28
N GLY A 83 -28.96 7.46 1.04
CA GLY A 83 -30.29 7.07 0.63
C GLY A 83 -30.76 5.67 1.04
N SER A 84 -29.95 4.83 1.71
CA SER A 84 -30.46 3.65 2.44
C SER A 84 -29.34 2.88 3.13
N SER A 85 -28.75 3.42 4.19
CA SER A 85 -28.46 2.70 5.43
C SER A 85 -27.72 3.63 6.38
N GLN A 86 -28.28 3.78 7.58
CA GLN A 86 -27.45 3.95 8.76
C GLN A 86 -26.56 2.71 8.91
N GLU A 87 -25.52 2.60 8.09
CA GLU A 87 -24.26 2.01 8.46
C GLU A 87 -23.27 2.90 7.74
N SER A 88 -22.75 3.89 8.47
CA SER A 88 -21.49 4.51 8.13
C SER A 88 -20.61 3.40 7.59
N SER A 89 -20.20 3.45 6.32
CA SER A 89 -19.12 2.59 5.86
C SER A 89 -18.05 2.75 6.92
N PRO A 90 -17.80 1.70 7.73
CA PRO A 90 -17.22 1.96 9.01
C PRO A 90 -15.80 2.32 8.66
N SER A 91 -15.49 3.61 8.84
CA SER A 91 -14.14 4.14 8.68
C SER A 91 -13.23 3.10 9.31
N LEU A 92 -12.13 2.72 8.66
CA LEU A 92 -11.25 1.70 9.22
C LEU A 92 -10.92 2.05 10.69
N SER A 93 -10.77 3.34 11.00
CA SER A 93 -10.71 3.85 12.38
C SER A 93 -11.91 3.48 13.27
N GLY A 94 -13.14 3.62 12.78
CA GLY A 94 -14.38 3.24 13.45
C GLY A 94 -14.54 1.73 13.67
N THR A 95 -14.22 0.89 12.67
CA THR A 95 -14.21 -0.58 12.87
C THR A 95 -13.13 -1.00 13.87
N LEU A 96 -11.92 -0.48 13.74
CA LEU A 96 -10.79 -0.76 14.63
C LEU A 96 -11.15 -0.35 16.07
N SER A 97 -11.74 0.84 16.23
CA SER A 97 -12.19 1.34 17.52
C SER A 97 -13.28 0.49 18.17
N HIS A 98 -14.19 -0.08 17.38
CA HIS A 98 -15.23 -0.97 17.88
C HIS A 98 -14.67 -2.35 18.23
N GLN A 99 -13.81 -2.91 17.37
CA GLN A 99 -13.22 -4.23 17.58
C GLN A 99 -12.27 -4.28 18.78
N LEU A 100 -11.45 -3.24 19.00
CA LEU A 100 -10.56 -3.17 20.17
C LEU A 100 -11.33 -3.06 21.50
N LYS A 101 -12.52 -2.44 21.50
CA LYS A 101 -13.36 -2.34 22.71
C LYS A 101 -14.01 -3.66 23.12
N LEU A 102 -14.12 -4.63 22.21
CA LEU A 102 -14.77 -5.91 22.49
C LEU A 102 -13.87 -6.90 23.25
N GLY A 103 -12.56 -6.63 23.35
CA GLY A 103 -11.58 -7.55 23.97
C GLY A 103 -10.78 -6.98 25.15
N GLN A 104 -10.86 -5.67 25.43
CA GLN A 104 -9.99 -5.01 26.41
C GLN A 104 -10.77 -4.17 27.42
N THR A 105 -10.30 -4.13 28.68
CA THR A 105 -10.90 -3.26 29.69
C THR A 105 -10.53 -1.79 29.42
N ALA A 106 -11.31 -0.85 29.97
CA ALA A 106 -11.03 0.59 29.81
C ALA A 106 -9.65 0.99 30.34
N GLU A 107 -9.13 0.27 31.34
CA GLU A 107 -7.79 0.49 31.91
C GLU A 107 -6.69 -0.04 30.98
N ASP A 108 -6.89 -1.19 30.35
CA ASP A 108 -5.96 -1.75 29.36
C ASP A 108 -5.84 -0.84 28.13
N LEU A 109 -6.99 -0.38 27.61
CA LEU A 109 -7.05 0.59 26.51
C LEU A 109 -6.29 1.88 26.84
N ALA A 110 -6.46 2.42 28.05
CA ALA A 110 -5.76 3.63 28.50
C ALA A 110 -4.24 3.42 28.67
N ARG A 111 -3.79 2.18 28.90
CA ARG A 111 -2.37 1.83 28.96
C ARG A 111 -1.79 1.74 27.55
N LEU A 112 -2.52 1.11 26.64
CA LEU A 112 -2.13 0.94 25.23
C LEU A 112 -2.10 2.27 24.48
N ASP A 113 -3.07 3.16 24.73
CA ASP A 113 -3.11 4.50 24.14
C ASP A 113 -1.84 5.33 24.44
N LYS A 114 -1.05 4.96 25.47
CA LYS A 114 0.23 5.60 25.81
C LYS A 114 1.44 4.97 25.13
N GLN A 115 1.29 3.80 24.51
CA GLN A 115 2.35 3.13 23.78
C GLN A 115 2.66 3.91 22.50
N GLN A 116 3.95 4.14 22.26
CA GLN A 116 4.44 4.98 21.19
C GLN A 116 5.55 4.25 20.44
N CYS A 117 5.54 4.33 19.12
CA CYS A 117 6.63 3.78 18.32
C CYS A 117 7.93 4.55 18.59
N PRO A 118 9.06 3.86 18.87
CA PRO A 118 10.35 4.51 19.13
C PRO A 118 10.98 5.16 17.89
N ILE A 119 10.49 4.85 16.67
CA ILE A 119 11.07 5.34 15.41
C ILE A 119 10.32 6.56 14.87
N CYS A 120 9.01 6.43 14.67
CA CYS A 120 8.20 7.51 14.08
C CYS A 120 7.45 8.34 15.12
N GLY A 121 7.34 7.85 16.36
CA GLY A 121 6.65 8.54 17.43
C GLY A 121 5.12 8.48 17.37
N ILE A 122 4.51 7.67 16.48
CA ILE A 122 3.05 7.52 16.47
C ILE A 122 2.59 6.80 17.75
N THR A 123 1.50 7.28 18.33
CA THR A 123 0.86 6.62 19.48
C THR A 123 -0.20 5.62 19.02
N PHE A 124 -0.46 4.60 19.84
CA PHE A 124 -1.54 3.65 19.53
C PHE A 124 -2.91 4.34 19.45
N TYR A 125 -3.13 5.39 20.24
CA TYR A 125 -4.33 6.22 20.18
C TYR A 125 -4.52 6.88 18.80
N GLU A 126 -3.45 7.46 18.24
CA GLU A 126 -3.47 8.07 16.92
C GLU A 126 -3.73 7.04 15.83
N PHE A 127 -3.09 5.87 15.92
CA PHE A 127 -3.38 4.75 15.03
C PHE A 127 -4.86 4.36 15.09
N ARG A 128 -5.43 4.19 16.29
CA ARG A 128 -6.83 3.79 16.46
C ARG A 128 -7.80 4.84 15.90
N ASN A 129 -7.46 6.12 16.02
CA ASN A 129 -8.32 7.22 15.56
C ASN A 129 -8.16 7.53 14.06
N GLN A 130 -6.98 7.30 13.48
CA GLN A 130 -6.71 7.59 12.06
C GLN A 130 -6.78 6.34 11.17
N GLY A 131 -6.64 5.14 11.75
CA GLY A 131 -6.58 3.86 11.04
C GLY A 131 -5.34 3.68 10.17
N ARG A 132 -4.25 4.44 10.44
CA ARG A 132 -3.03 4.44 9.62
C ARG A 132 -1.78 4.34 10.50
N LEU A 133 -0.86 3.47 10.10
CA LEU A 133 0.47 3.33 10.70
C LEU A 133 1.44 4.30 10.01
N GLY A 134 2.43 4.78 10.75
CA GLY A 134 3.39 5.78 10.28
C GLY A 134 4.64 5.19 9.63
N CYS A 135 5.19 4.10 10.18
CA CYS A 135 6.40 3.47 9.67
C CYS A 135 6.35 1.93 9.75
N PRO A 136 7.27 1.21 9.07
CA PRO A 136 7.26 -0.26 9.06
C PRO A 136 7.45 -0.89 10.44
N HIS A 137 8.15 -0.21 11.35
CA HIS A 137 8.39 -0.72 12.69
C HIS A 137 7.12 -0.71 13.57
N ASP A 138 6.09 0.04 13.19
CA ASP A 138 4.83 0.08 13.92
C ASP A 138 4.13 -1.30 13.91
N TYR A 139 4.33 -2.09 12.84
CA TYR A 139 3.83 -3.47 12.76
C TYR A 139 4.47 -4.39 13.80
N VAL A 140 5.71 -4.11 14.21
CA VAL A 140 6.42 -4.87 15.24
C VAL A 140 6.09 -4.30 16.62
N CYS A 141 6.01 -2.97 16.74
CA CYS A 141 5.77 -2.30 18.00
C CYS A 141 4.35 -2.54 18.56
N PHE A 142 3.37 -2.76 17.70
CA PHE A 142 1.96 -2.98 18.07
C PHE A 142 1.47 -4.37 17.61
N GLU A 143 2.37 -5.34 17.48
CA GLU A 143 2.09 -6.67 16.91
C GLU A 143 0.96 -7.38 17.66
N GLU A 144 1.03 -7.40 19.00
CA GLU A 144 0.05 -8.07 19.88
C GLU A 144 -1.37 -7.51 19.71
N GLU A 145 -1.49 -6.21 19.46
CA GLU A 145 -2.78 -5.56 19.25
C GLU A 145 -3.25 -5.61 17.80
N LEU A 146 -2.31 -5.58 16.84
CA LEU A 146 -2.59 -5.64 15.40
C LEU A 146 -3.04 -7.03 14.96
N GLU A 147 -2.46 -8.10 15.51
CA GLU A 147 -2.77 -9.48 15.12
C GLU A 147 -4.28 -9.80 15.15
N PRO A 148 -5.02 -9.58 16.26
CA PRO A 148 -6.46 -9.83 16.29
C PRO A 148 -7.24 -8.90 15.35
N LEU A 149 -6.77 -7.66 15.13
CA LEU A 149 -7.42 -6.72 14.21
C LEU A 149 -7.28 -7.17 12.75
N VAL A 150 -6.06 -7.56 12.37
CA VAL A 150 -5.74 -8.09 11.03
C VAL A 150 -6.54 -9.36 10.78
N PHE A 151 -6.62 -10.26 11.76
CA PHE A 151 -7.44 -11.46 11.66
C PHE A 151 -8.92 -11.14 11.46
N ASN A 152 -9.48 -10.19 12.21
CA ASN A 152 -10.89 -9.81 12.08
C ASN A 152 -11.21 -9.13 10.75
N ILE A 153 -10.29 -8.35 10.18
CA ILE A 153 -10.50 -7.65 8.91
C ILE A 153 -10.28 -8.60 7.72
N HIS A 154 -9.22 -9.41 7.75
CA HIS A 154 -8.80 -10.25 6.61
C HIS A 154 -9.25 -11.71 6.71
N GLY A 155 -9.77 -12.15 7.86
CA GLY A 155 -10.19 -13.53 8.13
C GLY A 155 -9.04 -14.53 8.32
N ALA A 156 -7.80 -14.09 8.12
CA ALA A 156 -6.58 -14.87 8.32
C ALA A 156 -5.42 -13.93 8.66
N THR A 157 -4.50 -14.39 9.50
CA THR A 157 -3.23 -13.70 9.81
C THR A 157 -2.16 -13.96 8.74
N GLU A 158 -2.35 -14.99 7.91
CA GLU A 158 -1.43 -15.39 6.85
C GLU A 158 -2.13 -15.36 5.49
N HIS A 159 -1.52 -14.67 4.52
CA HIS A 159 -2.04 -14.61 3.16
C HIS A 159 -1.65 -15.86 2.37
N LYS A 160 -2.61 -16.78 2.15
CA LYS A 160 -2.43 -17.99 1.30
C LYS A 160 -2.95 -17.80 -0.13
N GLY A 161 -2.93 -16.57 -0.65
CA GLY A 161 -3.59 -16.19 -1.90
C GLY A 161 -2.82 -16.40 -3.20
N LYS A 162 -3.32 -15.82 -4.29
CA LYS A 162 -2.74 -15.91 -5.64
C LYS A 162 -1.38 -15.22 -5.68
N HIS A 163 -0.33 -16.02 -5.79
CA HIS A 163 1.00 -15.51 -6.10
C HIS A 163 1.05 -15.04 -7.57
N PRO A 164 1.66 -13.87 -7.86
CA PRO A 164 1.91 -13.47 -9.23
C PRO A 164 2.76 -14.54 -9.90
N LYS A 165 2.34 -15.08 -11.04
CA LYS A 165 3.12 -16.07 -11.81
C LYS A 165 4.51 -15.58 -12.23
N HIS A 166 4.73 -14.26 -12.15
CA HIS A 166 6.00 -13.58 -12.45
C HIS A 166 6.74 -13.07 -11.21
N ALA A 167 6.21 -13.27 -9.99
CA ALA A 167 7.07 -13.29 -8.83
C ALA A 167 7.91 -14.55 -9.00
N ILE A 168 9.23 -14.39 -9.15
CA ILE A 168 10.16 -15.48 -9.44
C ILE A 168 9.79 -16.67 -8.55
N GLU A 169 9.32 -17.74 -9.17
CA GLU A 169 8.85 -18.95 -8.51
C GLU A 169 9.96 -19.41 -7.56
N GLY A 170 9.70 -19.37 -6.25
CA GLY A 170 10.67 -19.71 -5.21
C GLY A 170 11.58 -18.57 -4.71
N SER A 171 11.83 -17.46 -5.43
CA SER A 171 12.87 -16.48 -5.00
C SER A 171 12.57 -15.76 -3.69
N SER A 172 11.31 -15.50 -3.40
CA SER A 172 10.91 -14.78 -2.17
C SER A 172 10.99 -15.67 -0.94
N ASP A 173 10.67 -16.96 -1.10
CA ASP A 173 10.39 -17.84 0.03
C ASP A 173 11.68 -18.35 0.67
N TRP A 174 12.59 -18.90 -0.14
CA TRP A 174 13.91 -19.34 0.36
C TRP A 174 14.73 -18.17 0.90
N GLN A 175 14.56 -16.97 0.35
CA GLN A 175 15.30 -15.78 0.78
C GLN A 175 14.79 -15.30 2.15
N THR A 176 13.47 -15.40 2.39
CA THR A 176 12.87 -15.12 3.71
C THR A 176 13.32 -16.17 4.74
N ASP A 177 13.30 -17.45 4.39
CA ASP A 177 13.82 -18.52 5.24
C ASP A 177 15.29 -18.33 5.59
N LEU A 178 16.10 -17.93 4.62
CA LEU A 178 17.53 -17.67 4.82
C LEU A 178 17.77 -16.52 5.81
N ILE A 179 16.96 -15.45 5.74
CA ILE A 179 17.04 -14.33 6.68
C ILE A 179 16.68 -14.81 8.08
N ARG A 180 15.61 -15.60 8.22
CA ARG A 180 15.16 -16.17 9.50
C ARG A 180 16.24 -17.07 10.10
N LEU A 181 16.76 -18.04 9.36
CA LEU A 181 17.78 -18.98 9.83
C LEU A 181 19.08 -18.29 10.21
N ARG A 182 19.50 -17.23 9.48
CA ARG A 182 20.68 -16.43 9.86
C ARG A 182 20.48 -15.67 11.17
N ARG A 183 19.26 -15.20 11.44
CA ARG A 183 18.91 -14.59 12.73
C ARG A 183 18.99 -15.61 13.86
N GLU A 184 18.33 -16.76 13.68
CA GLU A 184 18.37 -17.87 14.66
C GLU A 184 19.79 -18.36 14.92
N LEU A 185 20.64 -18.43 13.88
CA LEU A 185 22.06 -18.81 14.04
C LEU A 185 22.80 -17.81 14.91
N LYS A 186 22.58 -16.51 14.70
CA LYS A 186 23.22 -15.46 15.50
C LYS A 186 22.80 -15.57 16.97
N GLU A 187 21.51 -15.73 17.22
CA GLU A 187 20.95 -15.92 18.56
C GLU A 187 21.50 -17.19 19.24
N ALA A 188 21.56 -18.31 18.52
CA ALA A 188 22.12 -19.55 19.06
C ALA A 188 23.62 -19.45 19.41
N VAL A 189 24.39 -18.63 18.68
CA VAL A 189 25.79 -18.36 18.99
C VAL A 189 25.93 -17.43 20.20
N GLU A 190 25.07 -16.42 20.32
CA GLU A 190 25.01 -15.52 21.48
C GLU A 190 24.60 -16.26 22.76
N ASP A 191 23.70 -17.24 22.64
CA ASP A 191 23.22 -18.12 23.72
C ASP A 191 24.14 -19.33 24.00
N GLU A 192 25.31 -19.42 23.35
CA GLU A 192 26.28 -20.53 23.46
C GLU A 192 25.71 -21.93 23.13
N ARG A 193 24.61 -22.01 22.37
CA ARG A 193 24.00 -23.27 21.92
C ARG A 193 24.68 -23.79 20.65
N TYR A 194 25.92 -24.27 20.79
CA TYR A 194 26.76 -24.65 19.65
C TYR A 194 26.23 -25.82 18.80
N GLU A 195 25.51 -26.77 19.40
CA GLU A 195 24.88 -27.88 18.68
C GLU A 195 23.80 -27.36 17.72
N ARG A 196 22.88 -26.53 18.22
CA ARG A 196 21.85 -25.88 17.40
C ARG A 196 22.45 -24.95 16.35
N ALA A 197 23.52 -24.23 16.69
CA ALA A 197 24.23 -23.40 15.72
C ALA A 197 24.87 -24.22 14.58
N SER A 198 25.31 -25.45 14.84
CA SER A 198 25.80 -26.36 13.81
C SER A 198 24.68 -26.81 12.87
N GLU A 199 23.54 -27.24 13.42
CA GLU A 199 22.37 -27.64 12.63
C GLU A 199 21.88 -26.49 11.74
N LEU A 200 21.77 -25.28 12.30
CA LEU A 200 21.35 -24.09 11.57
C LEU A 200 22.30 -23.75 10.42
N ARG A 201 23.62 -23.95 10.58
CA ARG A 201 24.59 -23.77 9.49
C ARG A 201 24.38 -24.78 8.36
N ASP A 202 24.13 -26.04 8.70
CA ASP A 202 23.88 -27.10 7.72
C ASP A 202 22.56 -26.85 6.97
N GLU A 203 21.51 -26.41 7.68
CA GLU A 203 20.22 -25.99 7.09
C GLU A 203 20.42 -24.83 6.11
N ILE A 204 21.13 -23.77 6.50
CA ILE A 204 21.45 -22.62 5.62
C ILE A 204 22.20 -23.08 4.37
N ALA A 205 23.23 -23.91 4.52
CA ALA A 205 24.01 -24.42 3.40
C ALA A 205 23.15 -25.25 2.43
N SER A 206 22.22 -26.05 2.96
CA SER A 206 21.31 -26.86 2.13
C SER A 206 20.38 -26.01 1.27
N ILE A 207 19.83 -24.92 1.84
CA ILE A 207 18.93 -24.00 1.14
C ILE A 207 19.70 -23.19 0.08
N GLU A 208 20.89 -22.69 0.42
CA GLU A 208 21.74 -21.97 -0.53
C GLU A 208 22.13 -22.86 -1.72
N SER A 209 22.51 -24.11 -1.45
CA SER A 209 22.83 -25.10 -2.48
C SER A 209 21.64 -25.41 -3.41
N ARG A 210 20.46 -25.66 -2.83
CA ARG A 210 19.22 -25.89 -3.60
C ARG A 210 18.89 -24.71 -4.50
N SER A 211 18.97 -23.47 -3.97
CA SER A 211 18.70 -22.26 -4.75
C SER A 211 19.69 -22.05 -5.91
N GLN A 212 20.96 -22.46 -5.75
CA GLN A 212 21.97 -22.37 -6.80
C GLN A 212 21.74 -23.42 -7.90
N SER A 213 21.20 -24.58 -7.54
CA SER A 213 20.85 -25.63 -8.51
C SER A 213 19.66 -25.24 -9.39
N GLU A 214 18.64 -24.60 -8.82
CA GLU A 214 17.44 -24.14 -9.53
C GLU A 214 17.75 -22.99 -10.51
N LYS A 215 18.68 -22.09 -10.17
CA LYS A 215 19.12 -20.99 -11.06
C LYS A 215 19.94 -21.47 -12.28
N LYS A 216 20.36 -22.74 -12.30
CA LYS A 216 21.27 -23.30 -13.33
C LYS A 216 20.56 -24.15 -14.38
N GLN A 217 19.25 -24.35 -14.26
CA GLN A 217 18.45 -25.04 -15.27
C GLN A 217 17.97 -24.04 -16.33
N PRO A 218 18.25 -24.30 -17.63
CA PRO A 218 17.93 -23.40 -18.74
C PRO A 218 16.44 -23.38 -19.10
#